data_AF-K9VSH9-F1
#
_entry.id   AF-K9VSH9-F1
#
_cell.length_a   1.000
_cell.length_b   1.000
_cell.length_c   1.000
_cell.angle_alpha   90.00
_cell.angle_beta   90.00
_cell.angle_gamma   90.00
#
_symmetry.space_group_name_H-M   'P 1'
#
loop_
_entity.id
_entity.type
_entity.pdbx_description
1 polymer ?
#
loop_
_entity_poly.entity_id
_entity_poly.type
_entity_poly.pdbx_seq_one_letter_code
_entity_poly.pdbx_strand_id
1 'polypeptide(L)'
;MESENLAVIDVEAELSIDSEPEDAEEWYSAQQIQGLLRLSKAGLQQSISKLQSIYRLDIKTLRRGAARATQYSELALKACKLLNAGKLSELRKLVEATPTASPASQVSTLTISEYTPALDRRIAELNQTATSNSASLNQNVMQLLAQIATENQAAQQRDTDLDNAEINAAQNRGATRALAVFQAEQKAQAEVLAQLRAMKLGAES
;
A
#
# COMPACT_ATOMS: atom_id res chain seq x y z
N MET A 1 -40.46 -22.66 -47.12
CA MET A 1 -39.12 -22.12 -46.87
C MET A 1 -39.33 -20.66 -46.56
N GLU A 2 -39.42 -20.35 -45.26
CA GLU A 2 -38.34 -19.74 -44.44
C GLU A 2 -38.43 -18.20 -44.57
N SER A 3 -38.97 -17.51 -43.55
CA SER A 3 -38.25 -16.97 -42.37
C SER A 3 -37.63 -15.60 -42.71
N GLU A 4 -37.74 -14.50 -41.93
CA GLU A 4 -38.16 -14.31 -40.54
C GLU A 4 -38.36 -12.80 -40.22
N ASN A 5 -39.39 -12.53 -39.40
CA ASN A 5 -39.58 -11.57 -38.30
C ASN A 5 -39.13 -10.09 -38.42
N LEU A 6 -40.03 -9.08 -38.40
CA LEU A 6 -41.02 -8.63 -37.37
C LEU A 6 -40.35 -8.21 -36.05
N ALA A 7 -40.66 -7.08 -35.40
CA ALA A 7 -41.57 -5.97 -35.66
C ALA A 7 -41.17 -4.80 -34.74
N VAL A 8 -41.32 -3.57 -35.26
CA VAL A 8 -41.38 -2.32 -34.51
C VAL A 8 -42.69 -2.27 -33.76
N ILE A 9 -42.72 -2.00 -32.44
CA ILE A 9 -43.89 -1.42 -31.79
C ILE A 9 -43.45 -0.44 -30.69
N ASP A 10 -43.75 0.82 -30.95
CA ASP A 10 -43.81 1.94 -30.01
C ASP A 10 -45.27 2.05 -29.53
N VAL A 11 -45.53 1.99 -28.22
CA VAL A 11 -46.85 2.27 -27.62
C VAL A 11 -46.66 2.92 -26.25
N GLU A 12 -46.96 4.22 -26.18
CA GLU A 12 -47.45 4.89 -24.99
C GLU A 12 -48.92 4.51 -24.75
N ALA A 13 -49.31 4.14 -23.52
CA ALA A 13 -50.55 4.56 -22.85
C ALA A 13 -50.80 3.80 -21.52
N GLU A 14 -51.28 4.57 -20.56
CA GLU A 14 -51.57 4.32 -19.15
C GLU A 14 -52.52 3.14 -18.82
N LEU A 15 -52.35 2.56 -17.62
CA LEU A 15 -53.45 2.05 -16.78
C LEU A 15 -53.01 2.00 -15.32
N SER A 16 -53.52 2.96 -14.55
CA SER A 16 -53.40 3.10 -13.10
C SER A 16 -54.01 1.91 -12.35
N ILE A 17 -53.28 1.37 -11.37
CA ILE A 17 -53.84 0.60 -10.25
C ILE A 17 -53.30 1.23 -8.97
N ASP A 18 -54.22 1.77 -8.20
CA ASP A 18 -54.07 2.20 -6.81
C ASP A 18 -53.74 0.95 -5.97
N SER A 19 -52.46 0.75 -5.69
CA SER A 19 -51.96 -0.23 -4.75
C SER A 19 -50.96 0.51 -3.87
N GLU A 20 -51.16 0.47 -2.56
CA GLU A 20 -50.16 0.86 -1.56
C GLU A 20 -48.76 0.46 -2.05
N PRO A 21 -47.75 1.35 -2.00
CA PRO A 21 -46.42 0.97 -2.44
C PRO A 21 -45.89 -0.08 -1.46
N GLU A 22 -46.04 -1.35 -1.82
CA GLU A 22 -45.18 -2.42 -1.31
C GLU A 22 -43.75 -1.91 -1.45
N ASP A 23 -43.05 -1.81 -0.32
CA ASP A 23 -41.70 -1.24 -0.19
C ASP A 23 -40.75 -1.80 -1.25
N ALA A 24 -40.69 -1.15 -2.40
CA ALA A 24 -39.74 -1.46 -3.45
C ALA A 24 -38.37 -1.08 -2.90
N GLU A 25 -37.67 -2.06 -2.33
CA GLU A 25 -36.36 -1.87 -1.72
C GLU A 25 -35.43 -1.20 -2.73
N GLU A 26 -35.16 0.10 -2.56
CA GLU A 26 -34.33 0.86 -3.49
C GLU A 26 -32.87 0.46 -3.30
N TRP A 27 -32.25 0.02 -4.40
CA TRP A 27 -30.85 -0.38 -4.42
C TRP A 27 -30.00 0.68 -5.12
N TYR A 28 -29.09 1.29 -4.39
CA TYR A 28 -28.23 2.36 -4.86
C TYR A 28 -26.91 1.84 -5.39
N SER A 29 -26.45 2.38 -6.52
CA SER A 29 -25.11 2.10 -7.04
C SER A 29 -24.03 2.64 -6.09
N ALA A 30 -22.83 2.06 -6.17
CA ALA A 30 -21.68 2.51 -5.40
C ALA A 30 -21.34 4.00 -5.60
N GLN A 31 -21.59 4.55 -6.80
CA GLN A 31 -21.35 5.97 -7.10
C GLN A 31 -22.40 6.87 -6.44
N GLN A 32 -23.67 6.45 -6.44
CA GLN A 32 -24.75 7.20 -5.78
C GLN A 32 -24.52 7.29 -4.27
N ILE A 33 -24.15 6.18 -3.60
CA ILE A 33 -23.86 6.22 -2.15
C ILE A 33 -22.62 7.06 -1.84
N GLN A 34 -21.57 6.97 -2.66
CA GLN A 34 -20.38 7.82 -2.48
C GLN A 34 -20.73 9.32 -2.56
N GLY A 35 -21.58 9.70 -3.52
CA GLY A 35 -22.07 11.07 -3.65
C GLY A 35 -22.92 11.52 -2.48
N LEU A 36 -23.89 10.69 -2.06
CA LEU A 36 -24.82 11.01 -0.97
C LEU A 36 -24.14 11.12 0.39
N LEU A 37 -23.17 10.24 0.67
CA LEU A 37 -22.44 10.21 1.94
C LEU A 37 -21.16 11.07 1.91
N ARG A 38 -20.80 11.65 0.75
CA ARG A 38 -19.53 12.34 0.51
C ARG A 38 -18.31 11.52 0.96
N LEU A 39 -18.38 10.21 0.74
CA LEU A 39 -17.33 9.26 1.12
C LEU A 39 -16.49 8.87 -0.09
N SER A 40 -15.18 8.71 0.12
CA SER A 40 -14.32 8.03 -0.85
C SER A 40 -14.68 6.55 -0.96
N LYS A 41 -14.34 5.91 -2.09
CA LYS A 41 -14.54 4.47 -2.28
C LYS A 41 -13.94 3.63 -1.14
N ALA A 42 -12.75 3.99 -0.67
CA ALA A 42 -12.09 3.32 0.45
C ALA A 42 -12.85 3.53 1.77
N GLY A 43 -13.34 4.75 2.03
CA GLY A 43 -14.13 5.07 3.22
C GLY A 43 -15.48 4.32 3.25
N LEU A 44 -16.13 4.18 2.10
CA LEU A 44 -17.35 3.37 1.98
C LEU A 44 -17.08 1.89 2.26
N GLN A 45 -16.01 1.32 1.67
CA GLN A 45 -15.63 -0.07 1.94
C GLN A 45 -15.31 -0.31 3.42
N GLN A 46 -14.56 0.59 4.05
CA GLN A 46 -14.23 0.51 5.47
C GLN A 46 -15.49 0.59 6.36
N SER A 47 -16.45 1.44 5.99
CA SER A 47 -17.72 1.58 6.71
C SER A 47 -18.55 0.30 6.63
N ILE A 48 -18.66 -0.30 5.43
CA ILE A 48 -19.36 -1.58 5.24
C ILE A 48 -18.64 -2.70 6.01
N SER A 49 -17.32 -2.76 5.98
CA SER A 49 -16.55 -3.73 6.77
C SER A 49 -16.77 -3.58 8.28
N LYS A 50 -16.91 -2.35 8.80
CA LYS A 50 -17.23 -2.09 10.21
C LYS A 50 -18.65 -2.52 10.57
N LEU A 51 -19.62 -2.30 9.67
CA LEU A 51 -21.00 -2.76 9.86
C LEU A 51 -21.08 -4.30 9.90
N GLN A 52 -20.28 -4.98 9.08
CA GLN A 52 -20.18 -6.43 9.10
C GLN A 52 -19.47 -6.96 10.37
N SER A 53 -18.32 -6.39 10.74
CA SER A 53 -17.48 -6.93 11.81
C SER A 53 -18.00 -6.62 13.21
N ILE A 54 -18.48 -5.40 13.44
CA ILE A 54 -18.90 -4.92 14.76
C ILE A 54 -20.38 -5.21 14.99
N TYR A 55 -21.21 -4.95 13.98
CA TYR A 55 -22.68 -5.04 14.11
C TYR A 55 -23.25 -6.34 13.53
N ARG A 56 -22.40 -7.25 13.04
CA ARG A 56 -22.77 -8.58 12.51
C ARG A 56 -23.90 -8.55 11.46
N LEU A 57 -24.05 -7.44 10.74
CA LEU A 57 -24.99 -7.33 9.64
C LEU A 57 -24.57 -8.26 8.49
N ASP A 58 -25.51 -9.02 7.94
CA ASP A 58 -25.24 -9.89 6.80
C ASP A 58 -24.84 -9.04 5.58
N ILE A 59 -23.82 -9.49 4.87
CA ILE A 59 -23.36 -8.80 3.68
C ILE A 59 -24.40 -8.81 2.57
N LYS A 60 -25.29 -9.81 2.56
CA LYS A 60 -26.39 -9.93 1.59
C LYS A 60 -27.48 -8.87 1.78
N THR A 61 -27.71 -8.42 3.01
CA THR A 61 -28.67 -7.34 3.30
C THR A 61 -28.08 -5.97 3.05
N LEU A 62 -26.75 -5.85 3.07
CA LEU A 62 -26.05 -4.59 2.84
C LEU A 62 -25.69 -4.32 1.37
N ARG A 63 -25.32 -5.36 0.61
CA ARG A 63 -24.92 -5.22 -0.79
C ARG A 63 -25.33 -6.41 -1.64
N ARG A 64 -25.62 -6.14 -2.92
CA ARG A 64 -25.82 -7.15 -3.96
C ARG A 64 -24.94 -6.86 -5.19
N GLY A 65 -24.72 -7.89 -6.00
CA GLY A 65 -23.99 -7.80 -7.26
C GLY A 65 -22.48 -8.06 -7.14
N ALA A 66 -21.89 -8.53 -8.24
CA ALA A 66 -20.47 -8.88 -8.33
C ALA A 66 -19.62 -7.68 -8.77
N ALA A 67 -18.51 -7.46 -8.06
CA ALA A 67 -17.35 -6.59 -8.38
C ALA A 67 -17.64 -5.21 -9.00
N ARG A 68 -18.08 -5.14 -10.27
CA ARG A 68 -18.32 -3.90 -11.03
C ARG A 68 -19.75 -3.37 -10.94
N ALA A 69 -20.73 -4.20 -10.58
CA ALA A 69 -22.14 -3.83 -10.46
C ALA A 69 -22.64 -3.93 -9.01
N THR A 70 -21.82 -3.51 -8.05
CA THR A 70 -22.22 -3.53 -6.63
C THR A 70 -23.26 -2.46 -6.37
N GLN A 71 -24.41 -2.91 -5.90
CA GLN A 71 -25.49 -2.08 -5.38
C GLN A 71 -25.62 -2.28 -3.89
N TYR A 72 -26.09 -1.25 -3.19
CA TYR A 72 -26.21 -1.19 -1.75
C TYR A 72 -27.65 -0.88 -1.38
N SER A 73 -28.14 -1.49 -0.32
CA SER A 73 -29.50 -1.24 0.16
C SER A 73 -29.62 0.14 0.81
N GLU A 74 -30.84 0.65 0.92
CA GLU A 74 -31.14 1.84 1.70
C GLU A 74 -30.70 1.70 3.17
N LEU A 75 -30.78 0.48 3.71
CA LEU A 75 -30.27 0.16 5.04
C LEU A 75 -28.76 0.42 5.15
N ALA A 76 -27.97 -0.02 4.16
CA ALA A 76 -26.54 0.24 4.13
C ALA A 76 -26.25 1.75 4.09
N LEU A 77 -27.03 2.52 3.32
CA LEU A 77 -26.93 3.97 3.27
C LEU A 77 -27.19 4.61 4.65
N LYS A 78 -28.34 4.27 5.29
CA LYS A 78 -28.72 4.77 6.62
C LYS A 78 -27.68 4.39 7.68
N ALA A 79 -27.22 3.15 7.67
CA ALA A 79 -26.22 2.65 8.61
C ALA A 79 -24.86 3.35 8.42
N CYS A 80 -24.38 3.54 7.19
CA CYS A 80 -23.15 4.28 6.93
C CYS A 80 -23.27 5.76 7.32
N LYS A 81 -24.43 6.39 7.11
CA LYS A 81 -24.69 7.77 7.54
C LYS A 81 -24.59 7.92 9.05
N LEU A 82 -25.23 7.01 9.81
CA LEU A 82 -25.20 7.01 11.27
C LEU A 82 -23.81 6.70 11.82
N LEU A 83 -23.08 5.79 11.18
CA LEU A 83 -21.71 5.45 11.52
C LEU A 83 -20.77 6.66 11.35
N ASN A 84 -20.89 7.39 10.23
CA ASN A 84 -20.10 8.60 9.98
C ASN A 84 -20.48 9.76 10.91
N ALA A 85 -21.75 9.86 11.28
CA ALA A 85 -22.24 10.88 12.22
C ALA A 85 -21.91 10.57 13.69
N GLY A 86 -21.30 9.41 14.00
CA GLY A 86 -20.96 9.00 15.37
C GLY A 86 -22.16 8.64 16.24
N LYS A 87 -23.35 8.44 15.64
CA LYS A 87 -24.60 8.16 16.36
C LYS A 87 -24.80 6.66 16.61
N LEU A 88 -23.94 6.09 17.45
CA LEU A 88 -23.87 4.64 17.67
C LEU A 88 -25.15 4.04 18.29
N SER A 89 -25.87 4.81 19.11
CA SER A 89 -27.14 4.36 19.72
C SER A 89 -28.27 4.23 18.70
N GLU A 90 -28.37 5.17 17.74
CA GLU A 90 -29.34 5.10 16.64
C GLU A 90 -28.96 3.97 15.67
N LEU A 91 -27.65 3.76 15.44
CA LEU A 91 -27.17 2.66 14.60
C LEU A 91 -27.54 1.29 15.20
N ARG A 92 -27.39 1.11 16.52
CA ARG A 92 -27.79 -0.15 17.18
C ARG A 92 -29.29 -0.41 17.04
N LYS A 93 -30.12 0.62 17.23
CA LYS A 93 -31.58 0.51 17.03
C LYS A 93 -31.94 0.14 15.59
N LEU A 94 -31.25 0.71 14.60
CA LEU A 94 -31.46 0.39 13.19
C LEU A 94 -31.10 -1.07 12.88
N VAL A 95 -30.00 -1.57 13.44
CA VAL A 95 -29.57 -2.98 13.30
C VAL A 95 -30.57 -3.93 13.96
N GLU A 96 -31.04 -3.61 15.16
CA GLU A 96 -32.03 -4.42 15.88
C GLU A 96 -33.40 -4.43 15.18
N ALA A 97 -33.78 -3.34 14.50
CA ALA A 97 -35.02 -3.23 13.73
C ALA A 97 -34.93 -3.88 12.34
N THR A 98 -33.73 -4.29 11.90
CA THR A 98 -33.57 -4.95 10.60
C THR A 98 -34.15 -6.35 10.69
N PRO A 99 -35.04 -6.77 9.77
CA PRO A 99 -35.50 -8.14 9.70
C PRO A 99 -34.28 -9.04 9.56
N THR A 100 -33.92 -9.72 10.65
CA THR A 100 -32.94 -10.80 10.57
C THR A 100 -33.58 -11.83 9.68
N ALA A 101 -33.02 -12.06 8.49
CA ALA A 101 -33.48 -13.14 7.62
C ALA A 101 -33.67 -14.39 8.49
N SER A 102 -34.91 -14.88 8.52
CA SER A 102 -35.32 -15.95 9.43
C SER A 102 -34.37 -17.15 9.30
N PRO A 103 -34.12 -17.85 10.41
CA PRO A 103 -33.00 -18.74 10.58
C PRO A 103 -33.25 -20.01 9.76
N ALA A 104 -32.18 -20.65 9.29
CA ALA A 104 -32.31 -22.06 8.92
C ALA A 104 -32.71 -22.81 10.19
N SER A 105 -33.99 -23.16 10.26
CA SER A 105 -34.58 -24.02 11.26
C SER A 105 -33.94 -25.40 11.12
N GLN A 106 -32.89 -25.63 11.89
CA GLN A 106 -32.74 -26.91 12.57
C GLN A 106 -33.01 -26.62 14.03
N VAL A 107 -34.21 -26.98 14.47
CA VAL A 107 -34.43 -27.48 15.82
C VAL A 107 -33.60 -28.76 15.94
N SER A 108 -32.29 -28.59 16.04
CA SER A 108 -31.49 -29.49 16.84
C SER A 108 -31.63 -28.91 18.23
N THR A 109 -32.32 -29.65 19.09
CA THR A 109 -31.95 -29.80 20.49
C THR A 109 -30.61 -29.12 20.81
N LEU A 110 -30.58 -28.31 21.87
CA LEU A 110 -29.36 -28.09 22.64
C LEU A 110 -28.89 -29.44 23.22
N THR A 111 -28.57 -30.40 22.36
CA THR A 111 -27.41 -31.22 22.62
C THR A 111 -26.27 -30.22 22.57
N ILE A 112 -25.60 -30.07 23.70
CA ILE A 112 -24.17 -29.78 23.70
C ILE A 112 -23.55 -30.96 22.95
N SER A 113 -23.70 -30.98 21.62
CA SER A 113 -23.13 -31.98 20.76
C SER A 113 -21.69 -31.54 20.61
N GLU A 114 -20.93 -31.94 21.61
CA GLU A 114 -19.53 -32.33 21.52
C GLU A 114 -18.70 -31.44 20.59
N TYR A 115 -17.93 -30.55 21.22
CA TYR A 115 -16.63 -30.09 20.75
C TYR A 115 -16.10 -30.95 19.59
N THR A 116 -16.26 -30.46 18.36
CA THR A 116 -16.04 -31.28 17.18
C THR A 116 -14.54 -31.39 16.91
N PRO A 117 -13.95 -32.59 16.77
CA PRO A 117 -12.52 -32.78 16.49
C PRO A 117 -12.06 -32.08 15.19
N ALA A 118 -13.00 -31.69 14.33
CA ALA A 118 -12.74 -30.86 13.15
C ALA A 118 -12.30 -29.42 13.50
N LEU A 119 -12.85 -28.81 14.56
CA LEU A 119 -12.45 -27.47 15.02
C LEU A 119 -11.06 -27.50 15.64
N ASP A 120 -10.76 -28.50 16.49
CA ASP A 120 -9.41 -28.72 17.01
C ASP A 120 -8.37 -28.89 15.91
N ARG A 121 -8.70 -29.70 14.91
CA ARG A 121 -7.81 -29.94 13.77
C ARG A 121 -7.56 -28.64 13.00
N ARG A 122 -8.58 -27.83 12.77
CA ARG A 122 -8.44 -26.52 12.11
C ARG A 122 -7.61 -25.54 12.94
N ILE A 123 -7.77 -25.54 14.26
CA ILE A 123 -6.98 -24.70 15.18
C ILE A 123 -5.51 -25.16 15.18
N ALA A 124 -5.26 -26.46 15.22
CA ALA A 124 -3.91 -27.03 15.15
C ALA A 124 -3.24 -26.70 13.81
N GLU A 125 -3.94 -26.83 12.69
CA GLU A 125 -3.44 -26.46 11.35
C GLU A 125 -3.12 -24.97 11.25
N LEU A 126 -3.99 -24.10 11.79
CA LEU A 126 -3.75 -22.65 11.85
C LEU A 126 -2.54 -22.31 12.71
N ASN A 127 -2.41 -22.92 13.89
CA ASN A 127 -1.28 -22.71 14.79
C ASN A 127 0.04 -23.21 14.17
N GLN A 128 0.01 -24.35 13.49
CA GLN A 128 1.17 -24.88 12.80
C GLN A 128 1.58 -23.96 11.64
N THR A 129 0.62 -23.50 10.85
CA THR A 129 0.85 -22.55 9.74
C THR A 129 1.40 -21.22 10.26
N ALA A 130 0.83 -20.67 11.34
CA ALA A 130 1.31 -19.44 11.96
C ALA A 130 2.74 -19.59 12.50
N THR A 131 3.04 -20.72 13.13
CA THR A 131 4.39 -21.02 13.64
C THR A 131 5.40 -21.12 12.49
N SER A 132 5.09 -21.88 11.43
CA SER A 132 5.95 -21.99 10.25
C SER A 132 6.17 -20.64 9.56
N ASN A 133 5.13 -19.84 9.38
CA ASN A 133 5.25 -18.51 8.77
C ASN A 133 6.09 -17.56 9.62
N SER A 134 5.92 -17.59 10.95
CA SER A 134 6.73 -16.79 11.87
C SER A 134 8.21 -17.19 11.87
N ALA A 135 8.50 -18.50 11.80
CA ALA A 135 9.86 -19.02 11.73
C ALA A 135 10.54 -18.61 10.42
N SER A 136 9.85 -18.74 9.28
CA SER A 136 10.35 -18.31 7.98
C SER A 136 10.58 -16.80 7.92
N LEU A 137 9.67 -16.00 8.50
CA LEU A 137 9.85 -14.55 8.58
C LEU A 137 11.07 -14.19 9.43
N ASN A 138 11.22 -14.81 10.60
CA ASN A 138 12.38 -14.57 11.46
C ASN A 138 13.69 -14.96 10.77
N GLN A 139 13.73 -16.06 10.03
CA GLN A 139 14.91 -16.45 9.24
C GLN A 139 15.24 -15.40 8.17
N ASN A 140 14.23 -14.93 7.42
CA ASN A 140 14.43 -13.87 6.41
C ASN A 140 14.93 -12.57 7.05
N VAL A 141 14.38 -12.18 8.20
CA VAL A 141 14.82 -10.98 8.93
C VAL A 141 16.28 -11.14 9.38
N MET A 142 16.66 -12.30 9.93
CA MET A 142 18.05 -12.55 10.33
C MET A 142 19.02 -12.54 9.15
N GLN A 143 18.63 -13.11 8.01
CA GLN A 143 19.44 -13.07 6.78
C GLN A 143 19.60 -11.64 6.27
N LEU A 144 18.54 -10.85 6.23
CA LEU A 144 18.60 -9.46 5.81
C LEU A 144 19.51 -8.63 6.72
N LEU A 145 19.42 -8.83 8.05
CA LEU A 145 20.30 -8.16 9.00
C LEU A 145 21.79 -8.54 8.79
N ALA A 146 22.08 -9.82 8.53
CA ALA A 146 23.43 -10.27 8.22
C ALA A 146 23.95 -9.67 6.90
N GLN A 147 23.09 -9.56 5.89
CA GLN A 147 23.43 -8.92 4.62
C GLN A 147 23.73 -7.42 4.81
N ILE A 148 22.88 -6.69 5.54
CA ILE A 148 23.09 -5.27 5.86
C ILE A 148 24.42 -5.07 6.60
N ALA A 149 24.75 -5.93 7.57
CA ALA A 149 26.01 -5.86 8.28
C ALA A 149 27.22 -6.03 7.34
N THR A 150 27.13 -6.97 6.40
CA THR A 150 28.18 -7.24 5.41
C THR A 150 28.33 -6.06 4.43
N GLU A 151 27.23 -5.51 3.94
CA GLU A 151 27.24 -4.35 3.04
C GLU A 151 27.78 -3.09 3.73
N ASN A 152 27.43 -2.87 5.00
CA ASN A 152 27.98 -1.76 5.79
C ASN A 152 29.49 -1.89 5.98
N GLN A 153 30.00 -3.09 6.26
CA GLN A 153 31.44 -3.32 6.36
C GLN A 153 32.15 -3.07 5.03
N ALA A 154 31.57 -3.54 3.92
CA ALA A 154 32.10 -3.28 2.58
C ALA A 154 32.05 -1.79 2.19
N ALA A 155 31.05 -1.03 2.66
CA ALA A 155 30.99 0.41 2.49
C ALA A 155 32.11 1.12 3.26
N GLN A 156 32.29 0.80 4.55
CA GLN A 156 33.37 1.35 5.37
C GLN A 156 34.76 1.10 4.77
N GLN A 157 34.96 -0.09 4.22
CA GLN A 157 36.23 -0.43 3.58
C GLN A 157 36.45 0.37 2.29
N ARG A 158 35.40 0.53 1.46
CA ARG A 158 35.48 1.39 0.27
C ARG A 158 35.78 2.84 0.62
N ASP A 159 35.16 3.39 1.66
CA ASP A 159 35.44 4.76 2.11
C ASP A 159 36.90 4.91 2.55
N THR A 160 37.41 3.94 3.31
CA THR A 160 38.84 3.91 3.72
C THR A 160 39.78 3.82 2.51
N ASP A 161 39.45 3.00 1.51
CA ASP A 161 40.24 2.86 0.29
C ASP A 161 40.22 4.15 -0.54
N LEU A 162 39.08 4.85 -0.60
CA LEU A 162 38.95 6.15 -1.26
C LEU A 162 39.78 7.23 -0.54
N ASP A 163 39.72 7.29 0.79
CA ASP A 163 40.54 8.22 1.58
C ASP A 163 42.03 7.98 1.33
N ASN A 164 42.47 6.71 1.34
CA ASN A 164 43.85 6.35 1.04
C ASN A 164 44.25 6.74 -0.39
N ALA A 165 43.37 6.51 -1.37
CA ALA A 165 43.60 6.90 -2.76
C ALA A 165 43.71 8.44 -2.92
N GLU A 166 42.88 9.20 -2.19
CA GLU A 166 42.93 10.66 -2.20
C GLU A 166 44.22 11.19 -1.57
N ILE A 167 44.65 10.63 -0.43
CA ILE A 167 45.92 10.98 0.21
C ILE A 167 47.09 10.74 -0.77
N ASN A 168 47.14 9.58 -1.41
CA ASN A 168 48.18 9.25 -2.39
C ASN A 168 48.13 10.21 -3.60
N ALA A 169 46.94 10.54 -4.10
CA ALA A 169 46.78 11.50 -5.19
C ALA A 169 47.25 12.91 -4.78
N ALA A 170 46.92 13.35 -3.56
CA ALA A 170 47.36 14.64 -3.03
C ALA A 170 48.89 14.70 -2.86
N GLN A 171 49.51 13.63 -2.35
CA GLN A 171 50.96 13.52 -2.24
C GLN A 171 51.64 13.59 -3.61
N ASN A 172 51.12 12.86 -4.61
CA ASN A 172 51.63 12.91 -5.97
C ASN A 172 51.53 14.31 -6.58
N ARG A 173 50.37 14.98 -6.42
CA ARG A 173 50.20 16.38 -6.86
C ARG A 173 51.21 17.30 -6.16
N GLY A 174 51.44 17.12 -4.86
CA GLY A 174 52.44 17.87 -4.09
C GLY A 174 53.86 17.65 -4.61
N ALA A 175 54.26 16.40 -4.82
CA ALA A 175 55.56 16.04 -5.37
C ALA A 175 55.77 16.63 -6.78
N THR A 176 54.77 16.55 -7.66
CA THR A 176 54.84 17.15 -8.99
C THR A 176 55.02 18.66 -8.93
N ARG A 177 54.30 19.36 -8.02
CA ARG A 177 54.46 20.80 -7.84
C ARG A 177 55.84 21.16 -7.29
N ALA A 178 56.33 20.45 -6.28
CA ALA A 178 57.66 20.67 -5.72
C ALA A 178 58.76 20.46 -6.77
N LEU A 179 58.67 19.41 -7.59
CA LEU A 179 59.60 19.17 -8.70
C LEU A 179 59.56 20.30 -9.74
N ALA A 180 58.37 20.81 -10.08
CA ALA A 180 58.23 21.92 -11.03
C ALA A 180 58.87 23.21 -10.48
N VAL A 181 58.66 23.52 -9.20
CA VAL A 181 59.31 24.68 -8.54
C VAL A 181 60.83 24.52 -8.56
N PHE A 182 61.34 23.35 -8.16
CA PHE A 182 62.77 23.09 -8.15
C PHE A 182 63.42 23.20 -9.53
N GLN A 183 62.76 22.70 -10.57
CA GLN A 183 63.23 22.84 -11.95
C GLN A 183 63.22 24.30 -12.42
N ALA A 184 62.18 25.07 -12.06
CA ALA A 184 62.11 26.49 -12.37
C ALA A 184 63.22 27.28 -11.65
N GLU A 185 63.50 26.96 -10.38
CA GLU A 185 64.59 27.56 -9.61
C GLU A 185 65.95 27.24 -10.23
N GLN A 186 66.21 25.98 -10.61
CA GLN A 186 67.45 25.62 -11.31
C GLN A 186 67.62 26.40 -12.62
N LYS A 187 66.54 26.53 -13.40
CA LYS A 187 66.58 27.29 -14.66
C LYS A 187 66.88 28.77 -14.40
N ALA A 188 66.23 29.38 -13.42
CA ALA A 188 66.48 30.77 -13.05
C ALA A 188 67.91 30.98 -12.55
N GLN A 189 68.44 30.08 -11.72
CA GLN A 189 69.84 30.13 -11.28
C GLN A 189 70.82 30.05 -12.45
N ALA A 190 70.58 29.13 -13.40
CA ALA A 190 71.41 28.99 -14.58
C ALA A 190 71.39 30.26 -15.46
N GLU A 191 70.21 30.89 -15.60
CA GLU A 191 70.05 32.13 -16.36
C GLU A 191 70.76 33.31 -15.70
N VAL A 192 70.62 33.49 -14.38
CA VAL A 192 71.35 34.51 -13.62
C VAL A 192 72.86 34.33 -13.76
N LEU A 193 73.35 33.09 -13.68
CA LEU A 193 74.78 32.78 -13.82
C LEU A 193 75.28 33.09 -15.25
N ALA A 194 74.47 32.80 -16.27
CA ALA A 194 74.77 33.16 -17.66
C ALA A 194 74.85 34.68 -17.85
N GLN A 195 73.89 35.44 -17.28
CA GLN A 195 73.89 36.90 -17.32
C GLN A 195 75.13 37.49 -16.61
N LEU A 196 75.48 36.98 -15.43
CA LEU A 196 76.68 37.42 -14.70
C LEU A 196 77.97 37.15 -15.50
N ARG A 197 78.07 36.01 -16.20
CA ARG A 197 79.21 35.72 -17.10
C ARG A 197 79.26 36.71 -18.26
N ALA A 198 78.12 36.98 -18.90
CA ALA A 198 78.04 37.95 -20.00
C ALA A 198 78.44 39.36 -19.55
N MET A 199 77.98 39.81 -18.37
CA MET A 199 78.39 41.09 -17.79
C MET A 199 79.89 41.16 -17.51
N LYS A 200 80.48 40.09 -16.96
CA LYS A 200 81.93 40.05 -16.70
C LYS A 200 82.74 40.19 -18.00
N LEU A 201 82.36 39.45 -19.05
CA LEU A 201 83.01 39.51 -20.36
C LEU A 201 82.85 40.89 -21.03
N GLY A 202 81.69 41.53 -20.89
CA GLY A 202 81.45 42.87 -21.44
C GLY A 202 82.10 44.01 -20.65
N ALA A 203 82.52 43.78 -19.40
CA ALA A 203 83.27 44.74 -18.59
C ALA A 203 84.79 44.63 -18.78
N GLU A 204 85.28 43.56 -19.41
CA GLU A 204 86.71 43.31 -19.71
C GLU A 204 87.11 43.79 -21.13
N SER A 205 86.19 44.37 -21.89
CA SER A 205 86.39 44.99 -23.22
C SER A 205 86.24 46.51 -23.17
#